data_AF-A0A4Q1AT45-F1
#
_entry.id   AF-A0A4Q1AT45-F1
#
_cell.length_a   1.000
_cell.length_b   1.000
_cell.length_c   1.000
_cell.angle_alpha   90.00
_cell.angle_beta   90.00
_cell.angle_gamma   90.00
#
_symmetry.space_group_name_H-M   'P 1'
#
loop_
_entity.id
_entity.type
_entity.pdbx_description
1 polymer ?
#
loop_
_entity_poly.entity_id
_entity_poly.type
_entity_poly.pdbx_seq_one_letter_code
_entity_poly.pdbx_strand_id
1 'polypeptide(L)'
;MRLILLFSLFFIYSFAGEEIKISLKEVPSNIMKEVQKTIPKATIISANLEKEENSTLYEIQGRFSDDRSVEVDIFDNGKIEEIEIEFPEYMVPKAVLIAIEKRYKGFIPTYIEASHSKSMKVIQYEFEGTHNNRKIDLEVSADGRKIKEGDK
;
A
#
# COMPACT_ATOMS: atom_id res chain seq x y z
N MET A 1 -0.90 45.92 12.84
CA MET A 1 -1.32 45.48 11.49
C MET A 1 -1.37 43.96 11.50
N ARG A 2 -2.56 43.35 11.59
CA ARG A 2 -2.72 41.89 11.61
C ARG A 2 -2.77 41.38 10.17
N LEU A 3 -1.75 40.62 9.78
CA LEU A 3 -1.66 39.99 8.46
C LEU A 3 -2.59 38.78 8.46
N ILE A 4 -3.72 38.87 7.75
CA ILE A 4 -4.61 37.73 7.51
C ILE A 4 -4.01 36.96 6.34
N LEU A 5 -3.36 35.82 6.61
CA LEU A 5 -3.02 34.85 5.58
C LEU A 5 -4.32 34.14 5.17
N LEU A 6 -4.84 34.46 3.98
CA LEU A 6 -5.82 33.61 3.31
C LEU A 6 -5.10 32.35 2.84
N PHE A 7 -5.33 31.24 3.52
CA PHE A 7 -5.00 29.90 3.03
C PHE A 7 -5.97 29.58 1.90
N SER A 8 -5.54 29.77 0.66
CA SER A 8 -6.27 29.31 -0.52
C SER A 8 -6.14 27.79 -0.58
N LEU A 9 -7.21 27.09 -0.22
CA LEU A 9 -7.29 25.64 -0.25
C LEU A 9 -7.48 25.21 -1.72
N PHE A 10 -6.37 24.91 -2.40
CA PHE A 10 -6.43 24.21 -3.68
C PHE A 10 -6.86 22.76 -3.38
N PHE A 11 -8.14 22.46 -3.60
CA PHE A 11 -8.60 21.09 -3.76
C PHE A 11 -8.03 20.58 -5.08
N ILE A 12 -6.93 19.83 -5.02
CA ILE A 12 -6.54 18.96 -6.13
C ILE A 12 -7.54 17.81 -6.11
N TYR A 13 -8.47 17.82 -7.05
CA TYR A 13 -9.25 16.63 -7.35
C TYR A 13 -8.28 15.63 -7.98
N SER A 14 -7.73 14.71 -7.18
CA SER A 14 -7.21 13.47 -7.75
C SER A 14 -8.41 12.70 -8.26
N PHE A 15 -8.64 12.72 -9.57
CA PHE A 15 -9.38 11.65 -10.21
C PHE A 15 -8.51 10.41 -10.05
N ALA A 16 -8.83 9.56 -9.08
CA ALA A 16 -8.37 8.17 -9.13
C ALA A 16 -8.86 7.61 -10.47
N GLY A 17 -7.93 7.19 -11.31
CA GLY A 17 -8.22 6.61 -12.61
C GLY A 17 -9.03 5.33 -12.44
N GLU A 18 -9.78 4.94 -13.47
CA GLU A 18 -10.42 3.63 -13.45
C GLU A 18 -9.33 2.54 -13.57
N GLU A 19 -9.33 1.63 -12.61
CA GLU A 19 -8.48 0.44 -12.63
C GLU A 19 -8.99 -0.54 -13.70
N ILE A 20 -8.15 -0.83 -14.68
CA ILE A 20 -8.48 -1.73 -15.79
C ILE A 20 -7.61 -2.96 -15.71
N LYS A 21 -8.24 -4.12 -15.53
CA LYS A 21 -7.54 -5.40 -15.60
C LYS A 21 -6.98 -5.68 -16.99
N ILE A 22 -5.69 -6.01 -17.06
CA ILE A 22 -4.98 -6.32 -18.31
C ILE A 22 -4.33 -7.71 -18.26
N SER A 23 -3.99 -8.26 -19.42
CA SER A 23 -3.17 -9.46 -19.50
C SER A 23 -1.73 -9.16 -19.09
N LEU A 24 -1.05 -10.09 -18.42
CA LEU A 24 0.40 -10.00 -18.16
C LEU A 24 1.24 -9.78 -19.44
N LYS A 25 0.74 -10.18 -20.61
CA LYS A 25 1.40 -9.96 -21.92
C LYS A 25 1.33 -8.51 -22.39
N GLU A 26 0.40 -7.73 -21.87
CA GLU A 26 0.20 -6.30 -22.19
C GLU A 26 1.08 -5.40 -21.31
N VAL A 27 1.64 -5.93 -20.22
CA VAL A 27 2.61 -5.22 -19.39
C VAL A 27 3.91 -5.03 -20.18
N PRO A 28 4.42 -3.80 -20.34
CA PRO A 28 5.67 -3.56 -21.05
C PRO A 28 6.84 -4.33 -20.44
N SER A 29 7.72 -4.86 -21.29
CA SER A 29 8.80 -5.74 -20.84
C SER A 29 9.80 -5.08 -19.88
N ASN A 30 10.00 -3.76 -19.97
CA ASN A 30 10.82 -3.01 -19.02
C ASN A 30 10.19 -2.96 -17.63
N ILE A 31 8.86 -2.82 -17.55
CA ILE A 31 8.09 -2.82 -16.31
C ILE A 31 8.16 -4.19 -15.65
N MET A 32 7.83 -5.24 -16.41
CA MET A 32 7.88 -6.62 -15.90
C MET A 32 9.28 -7.01 -15.39
N LYS A 33 10.35 -6.54 -16.05
CA LYS A 33 11.74 -6.76 -15.58
C LYS A 33 12.04 -6.06 -14.26
N GLU A 34 11.62 -4.81 -14.07
CA GLU A 34 11.87 -4.09 -12.82
C GLU A 34 11.06 -4.69 -11.67
N VAL A 35 9.82 -5.13 -11.92
CA VAL A 35 9.01 -5.86 -10.94
C VAL A 35 9.68 -7.18 -10.55
N GLN A 36 10.10 -8.00 -11.52
CA GLN A 36 10.80 -9.26 -11.24
C GLN A 36 12.12 -9.05 -10.48
N LYS A 37 12.80 -7.92 -10.68
CA LYS A 37 13.99 -7.56 -9.90
C LYS A 37 13.65 -7.15 -8.46
N THR A 38 12.50 -6.50 -8.27
CA THR A 38 12.00 -6.03 -6.96
C THR A 38 11.51 -7.19 -6.10
N ILE A 39 10.75 -8.11 -6.71
CA ILE A 39 10.14 -9.27 -6.05
C ILE A 39 10.55 -10.60 -6.71
N PRO A 40 11.86 -10.93 -6.76
CA PRO A 40 12.40 -12.05 -7.57
C PRO A 40 11.95 -13.44 -7.13
N LYS A 41 11.30 -13.56 -5.97
CA LYS A 41 10.81 -14.82 -5.40
C LYS A 41 9.29 -14.97 -5.52
N ALA A 42 8.59 -13.94 -5.98
CA ALA A 42 7.15 -13.99 -6.15
C ALA A 42 6.78 -14.59 -7.51
N THR A 43 5.70 -15.36 -7.53
CA THR A 43 5.04 -15.74 -8.77
C THR A 43 4.06 -14.65 -9.14
N ILE A 44 4.20 -14.05 -10.32
CA ILE A 44 3.29 -13.00 -10.81
C ILE A 44 1.96 -13.64 -11.28
N ILE A 45 0.84 -13.05 -10.88
CA ILE A 45 -0.51 -13.61 -11.05
C ILE A 45 -1.38 -12.75 -11.95
N SER A 46 -1.43 -11.44 -11.68
CA SER A 46 -2.31 -10.49 -12.38
C SER A 46 -1.61 -9.15 -12.58
N ALA A 47 -2.19 -8.36 -13.48
CA ALA A 47 -1.82 -6.98 -13.69
C ALA A 47 -3.08 -6.15 -13.91
N ASN A 48 -3.10 -4.98 -13.30
CA ASN A 48 -4.06 -3.93 -13.56
C ASN A 48 -3.34 -2.70 -14.12
N LEU A 49 -4.11 -1.81 -14.71
CA LEU A 49 -3.66 -0.58 -15.33
C LEU A 49 -4.54 0.56 -14.85
N GLU A 50 -3.94 1.55 -14.21
CA GLU A 50 -4.60 2.80 -13.92
C GLU A 50 -4.05 3.89 -14.84
N LYS A 51 -4.95 4.63 -15.49
CA LYS A 51 -4.59 5.77 -16.34
C LYS A 51 -4.96 7.06 -15.64
N GLU A 52 -3.94 7.85 -15.33
CA GLU A 52 -4.12 9.25 -14.94
C GLU A 52 -3.90 10.17 -16.15
N GLU A 53 -4.20 11.47 -16.01
CA GLU A 53 -4.08 12.43 -17.12
C GLU A 53 -2.68 12.48 -17.75
N ASN A 54 -1.62 12.24 -16.96
CA ASN A 54 -0.22 12.38 -17.38
C ASN A 54 0.66 11.17 -17.06
N SER A 55 0.09 10.11 -16.50
CA SER A 55 0.84 8.95 -16.05
C SER A 55 0.05 7.67 -16.30
N THR A 56 0.77 6.56 -16.41
CA THR A 56 0.16 5.24 -16.45
C THR A 56 0.83 4.43 -15.36
N LEU A 57 0.01 3.92 -14.44
CA LEU A 57 0.44 3.06 -13.35
C LEU A 57 0.07 1.62 -13.70
N TYR A 58 1.06 0.73 -13.58
CA TYR A 58 0.85 -0.70 -13.64
C TYR A 58 0.90 -1.23 -12.22
N GLU A 59 -0.17 -1.90 -11.81
CA GLU A 59 -0.28 -2.58 -10.54
C GLU A 59 -0.05 -4.07 -10.80
N ILE A 60 1.07 -4.61 -10.32
CA ILE A 60 1.49 -5.99 -10.60
C ILE A 60 1.40 -6.83 -9.34
N GLN A 61 0.41 -7.73 -9.32
CA GLN A 61 0.14 -8.61 -8.20
C GLN A 61 0.83 -9.96 -8.37
N GLY A 62 1.31 -10.51 -7.26
CA GLY A 62 1.92 -11.83 -7.18
C GLY A 62 1.73 -12.48 -5.82
N ARG A 63 2.36 -13.65 -5.66
CA ARG A 63 2.34 -14.44 -4.43
C ARG A 63 3.68 -15.07 -4.14
N PHE A 64 4.10 -15.02 -2.88
CA PHE A 64 5.27 -15.74 -2.40
C PHE A 64 4.97 -17.23 -2.15
N SER A 65 6.01 -18.04 -1.95
CA SER A 65 5.86 -19.47 -1.68
C SER A 65 5.16 -19.80 -0.34
N ASP A 66 5.04 -18.82 0.55
CA ASP A 66 4.33 -18.90 1.83
C ASP A 66 2.90 -18.32 1.73
N ASP A 67 2.36 -18.23 0.51
CA ASP A 67 1.04 -17.72 0.13
C ASP A 67 0.75 -16.24 0.39
N ARG A 68 1.71 -15.49 0.96
CA ARG A 68 1.55 -14.04 1.15
C ARG A 68 1.46 -13.32 -0.20
N SER A 69 0.47 -12.46 -0.32
CA SER A 69 0.26 -11.60 -1.47
C SER A 69 1.31 -10.48 -1.52
N VAL A 70 1.65 -10.05 -2.73
CA VAL A 70 2.54 -8.92 -2.96
C VAL A 70 2.06 -8.13 -4.16
N GLU A 71 2.14 -6.81 -4.05
CA GLU A 71 1.79 -5.87 -5.09
C GLU A 71 2.96 -4.93 -5.33
N VAL A 72 3.14 -4.54 -6.60
CA VAL A 72 4.12 -3.53 -7.00
C VAL A 72 3.46 -2.59 -7.98
N ASP A 73 3.34 -1.34 -7.57
CA ASP A 73 2.85 -0.25 -8.38
C ASP A 73 4.02 0.48 -9.01
N ILE A 74 3.96 0.58 -10.33
CA ILE A 74 5.09 1.05 -11.11
C ILE A 74 4.61 1.84 -12.32
N PHE A 75 5.12 3.06 -12.45
CA PHE A 75 4.83 3.90 -13.60
C PHE A 75 5.44 3.33 -14.88
N ASP A 76 4.89 3.71 -16.03
CA ASP A 76 5.39 3.41 -17.37
C ASP A 76 6.90 3.72 -17.60
N ASN A 77 7.45 4.68 -16.86
CA ASN A 77 8.87 5.04 -16.87
C ASN A 77 9.76 4.12 -15.99
N GLY A 78 9.19 3.14 -15.30
CA GLY A 78 9.88 2.19 -14.42
C GLY A 78 10.12 2.67 -12.99
N LYS A 79 9.62 3.85 -12.61
CA LYS A 79 9.63 4.30 -11.20
C LYS A 79 8.57 3.52 -10.43
N ILE A 80 9.01 2.74 -9.45
CA ILE A 80 8.13 2.14 -8.43
C ILE A 80 7.54 3.25 -7.57
N GLU A 81 6.22 3.25 -7.45
CA GLU A 81 5.44 4.09 -6.55
C GLU A 81 5.26 3.38 -5.21
N GLU A 82 4.74 2.14 -5.22
CA GLU A 82 4.41 1.37 -4.03
C GLU A 82 4.87 -0.09 -4.14
N ILE A 83 5.19 -0.68 -2.99
CA ILE A 83 5.42 -2.13 -2.83
C ILE A 83 4.69 -2.55 -1.57
N GLU A 84 3.63 -3.30 -1.71
CA GLU A 84 2.85 -3.81 -0.58
C GLU A 84 2.99 -5.32 -0.48
N ILE A 85 3.14 -5.79 0.75
CA ILE A 85 3.26 -7.21 1.04
C ILE A 85 2.30 -7.51 2.17
N GLU A 86 1.51 -8.57 1.99
CA GLU A 86 0.68 -9.15 3.03
C GLU A 86 1.55 -9.62 4.20
N PHE A 87 1.16 -9.24 5.42
CA PHE A 87 1.87 -9.56 6.65
C PHE A 87 0.98 -10.42 7.55
N PRO A 88 1.37 -11.65 7.90
CA PRO A 88 0.69 -12.33 8.98
C PRO A 88 1.05 -11.64 10.31
N GLU A 89 0.11 -11.63 11.26
CA GLU A 89 0.26 -10.92 12.54
C GLU A 89 1.56 -11.26 13.28
N TYR A 90 2.01 -12.52 13.21
CA TYR A 90 3.24 -12.98 13.87
C TYR A 90 4.53 -12.35 13.32
N MET A 91 4.50 -11.75 12.11
CA MET A 91 5.62 -11.02 11.53
C MET A 91 5.62 -9.54 11.90
N VAL A 92 4.53 -9.03 12.47
CA VAL A 92 4.43 -7.64 12.91
C VAL A 92 5.27 -7.45 14.20
N PRO A 93 6.11 -6.41 14.28
CA PRO A 93 6.83 -6.09 15.51
C PRO A 93 5.88 -5.92 16.70
N LYS A 94 6.18 -6.61 17.81
CA LYS A 94 5.35 -6.56 19.02
C LYS A 94 5.06 -5.15 19.52
N ALA A 95 5.99 -4.21 19.33
CA ALA A 95 5.78 -2.80 19.69
C ALA A 95 4.62 -2.15 18.92
N VAL A 96 4.42 -2.50 17.65
CA VAL A 96 3.31 -2.04 16.81
C VAL A 96 1.99 -2.60 17.34
N LEU A 97 1.92 -3.91 17.58
CA LEU A 97 0.72 -4.57 18.13
C LEU A 97 0.32 -3.99 19.49
N ILE A 98 1.29 -3.75 20.38
CA ILE A 98 1.05 -3.10 21.68
C ILE A 98 0.52 -1.67 21.51
N ALA A 99 1.07 -0.91 20.56
CA ALA A 99 0.63 0.46 20.31
C ALA A 99 -0.82 0.50 19.80
N ILE A 100 -1.20 -0.43 18.91
CA ILE A 100 -2.57 -0.61 18.43
C ILE A 100 -3.50 -0.96 19.59
N GLU A 101 -3.22 -2.01 20.34
CA GLU A 101 -4.09 -2.44 21.47
C GLU A 101 -4.24 -1.35 22.55
N LYS A 102 -3.20 -0.53 22.76
CA LYS A 102 -3.29 0.60 23.70
C LYS A 102 -4.26 1.69 23.23
N ARG A 103 -4.34 1.95 21.93
CA ARG A 103 -5.14 3.05 21.35
C ARG A 103 -6.51 2.61 20.86
N TYR A 104 -6.61 1.38 20.37
CA TYR A 104 -7.78 0.74 19.78
C TYR A 104 -8.03 -0.60 20.50
N LYS A 105 -8.30 -0.52 21.80
CA LYS A 105 -8.46 -1.70 22.66
C LYS A 105 -9.55 -2.62 22.12
N GLY A 106 -9.21 -3.88 21.88
CA GLY A 106 -10.14 -4.86 21.32
C GLY A 106 -10.38 -4.71 19.82
N PHE A 107 -9.50 -4.01 19.10
CA PHE A 107 -9.40 -4.13 17.64
C PHE A 107 -9.03 -5.56 17.25
N ILE A 108 -9.71 -6.09 16.25
CA ILE A 108 -9.50 -7.43 15.71
C ILE A 108 -9.04 -7.27 14.25
N PRO A 109 -7.75 -7.48 13.95
CA PRO A 109 -7.27 -7.42 12.57
C PRO A 109 -7.82 -8.60 11.77
N THR A 110 -8.20 -8.33 10.53
CA THR A 110 -8.65 -9.35 9.55
C THR A 110 -7.72 -9.44 8.36
N TYR A 111 -6.98 -8.37 8.06
CA TYR A 111 -5.94 -8.32 7.03
C TYR A 111 -4.88 -7.31 7.45
N ILE A 112 -3.63 -7.59 7.09
CA ILE A 112 -2.50 -6.72 7.42
C ILE A 112 -1.57 -6.75 6.22
N GLU A 113 -1.10 -5.58 5.83
CA GLU A 113 -0.01 -5.44 4.87
C GLU A 113 0.98 -4.37 5.32
N ALA A 114 2.05 -4.25 4.56
CA ALA A 114 3.04 -3.22 4.80
C ALA A 114 3.57 -2.66 3.48
N SER A 115 3.61 -1.34 3.38
CA SER A 115 4.32 -0.63 2.33
C SER A 115 5.83 -0.70 2.59
N HIS A 116 6.60 -0.96 1.53
CA HIS A 116 8.05 -1.13 1.59
C HIS A 116 8.77 -0.09 0.75
N SER A 117 9.95 0.33 1.22
CA SER A 117 10.91 1.03 0.38
C SER A 117 11.47 0.11 -0.72
N LYS A 118 12.12 0.68 -1.73
CA LYS A 118 12.90 -0.07 -2.74
C LYS A 118 13.96 -1.01 -2.15
N SER A 119 14.38 -0.78 -0.90
CA SER A 119 15.33 -1.65 -0.18
C SER A 119 14.64 -2.75 0.65
N MET A 120 13.34 -2.95 0.46
CA MET A 120 12.48 -3.90 1.19
C MET A 120 12.45 -3.66 2.71
N LYS A 121 12.66 -2.41 3.14
CA LYS A 121 12.37 -1.99 4.53
C LYS A 121 10.91 -1.55 4.63
N VAL A 122 10.21 -2.04 5.65
CA VAL A 122 8.86 -1.57 6.01
C VAL A 122 8.89 -0.08 6.34
N ILE A 123 7.98 0.67 5.72
CA ILE A 123 7.77 2.11 5.95
C ILE A 123 6.53 2.30 6.83
N GLN A 124 5.49 1.53 6.57
CA GLN A 124 4.17 1.63 7.16
C GLN A 124 3.52 0.25 7.17
N TYR A 125 2.65 0.01 8.15
CA TYR A 125 1.71 -1.09 8.14
C TYR A 125 0.31 -0.54 7.92
N GLU A 126 -0.51 -1.26 7.19
CA GLU A 126 -1.95 -1.09 7.17
C GLU A 126 -2.61 -2.32 7.83
N PHE A 127 -3.59 -2.08 8.68
CA PHE A 127 -4.41 -3.13 9.28
C PHE A 127 -5.87 -2.87 8.94
N GLU A 128 -6.49 -3.78 8.21
CA GLU A 128 -7.94 -3.85 8.15
C GLU A 128 -8.45 -4.64 9.34
N GLY A 129 -9.57 -4.23 9.90
CA GLY A 129 -10.18 -5.02 10.95
C GLY A 129 -11.49 -4.44 11.46
N THR A 130 -11.89 -4.95 12.63
CA THR A 130 -13.10 -4.49 13.31
C THR A 130 -12.75 -3.90 14.67
N HIS A 131 -13.33 -2.75 14.99
CA HIS A 131 -13.30 -2.14 16.33
C HIS A 131 -14.70 -1.62 16.66
N ASN A 132 -15.25 -2.02 17.80
CA ASN A 132 -16.60 -1.64 18.23
C ASN A 132 -17.67 -1.92 17.15
N ASN A 133 -17.61 -3.09 16.53
CA ASN A 133 -18.51 -3.56 15.45
C ASN A 133 -18.49 -2.71 14.17
N ARG A 134 -17.47 -1.87 13.99
CA ARG A 134 -17.24 -1.12 12.74
C ARG A 134 -15.98 -1.64 12.07
N LYS A 135 -16.04 -1.81 10.75
CA LYS A 135 -14.83 -1.96 9.95
C LYS A 135 -14.05 -0.65 9.97
N ILE A 136 -12.77 -0.75 10.24
CA ILE A 136 -11.82 0.36 10.19
C ILE A 136 -10.51 -0.14 9.61
N ASP A 137 -9.77 0.79 9.02
CA ASP A 137 -8.42 0.56 8.53
C ASP A 137 -7.49 1.43 9.34
N LEU A 138 -6.38 0.85 9.80
CA LEU A 138 -5.39 1.55 10.60
C LEU A 138 -4.08 1.65 9.84
N GLU A 139 -3.68 2.88 9.57
CA GLU A 139 -2.36 3.21 9.06
C GLU A 139 -1.40 3.43 10.24
N VAL A 140 -0.35 2.60 10.31
CA VAL A 140 0.57 2.55 11.45
C VAL A 140 2.01 2.71 10.99
N SER A 141 2.76 3.67 11.57
CA SER A 141 4.19 3.80 11.24
C SER A 141 4.97 2.54 11.60
N ALA A 142 6.06 2.25 10.88
CA ALA A 142 6.87 1.05 11.11
C ALA A 142 7.35 0.83 12.56
N ASP A 143 7.40 1.89 13.37
CA ASP A 143 7.79 1.88 14.78
C ASP A 143 6.61 1.93 15.78
N GLY A 144 5.36 1.95 15.29
CA GLY A 144 4.13 2.00 16.08
C GLY A 144 3.84 3.35 16.75
N ARG A 145 4.63 4.41 16.51
CA ARG A 145 4.46 5.70 17.19
C ARG A 145 3.32 6.54 16.61
N LYS A 146 2.99 6.37 15.34
CA LYS A 146 1.88 7.05 14.66
C LYS A 146 0.85 6.01 14.25
N ILE A 147 -0.40 6.28 14.61
CA ILE A 147 -1.56 5.48 14.20
C ILE A 147 -2.63 6.49 13.77
N LYS A 148 -3.24 6.28 12.62
CA LYS A 148 -4.47 6.98 12.19
C LYS A 148 -5.42 5.97 11.56
N GLU A 149 -6.70 6.30 11.54
CA GLU A 149 -7.61 5.60 10.65
C GLU A 149 -7.27 6.01 9.21
N GLY A 150 -7.19 5.03 8.31
CA GLY A 150 -7.01 5.26 6.88
C GLY A 150 -8.31 5.74 6.24
N ASP A 151 -8.21 6.33 5.05
CA ASP A 151 -9.35 6.72 4.25
C ASP A 151 -9.72 5.54 3.33
N LYS A 152 -10.84 4.87 3.58
CA LYS A 152 -11.49 3.95 2.62
C LYS A 152 -12.88 4.45 2.22
#